data_AF-A0A8I2AG56-F1
#
_entry.id   AF-A0A8I2AG56-F1
#
_cell.length_a   1.000
_cell.length_b   1.000
_cell.length_c   1.000
_cell.angle_alpha   90.00
_cell.angle_beta   90.00
_cell.angle_gamma   90.00
#
_symmetry.space_group_name_H-M   'P 1'
#
loop_
_entity.id
_entity.type
_entity.pdbx_description
1 polymer ?
#
loop_
_entity_poly.entity_id
_entity_poly.type
_entity_poly.pdbx_seq_one_letter_code
_entity_poly.pdbx_strand_id
1 'polypeptide(L)' 'TAVVLDAGSGFVSYLWNTGEQTQTITANNAGTYFVTVTDSNGCEGSGQATVFYLPRPTPKPIKHD' A
#
# COMPACT_ATOMS: atom_id res chain seq x y z
N THR A 1 7.23 10.56 -2.10
CA THR A 1 7.30 9.28 -2.83
C THR A 1 5.94 8.68 -2.77
N ALA A 2 5.50 8.01 -3.84
CA ALA A 2 4.22 7.30 -3.84
C ALA A 2 4.51 5.84 -4.16
N VAL A 3 3.78 4.93 -3.51
CA VAL A 3 3.85 3.49 -3.79
C VAL A 3 2.51 3.07 -4.36
N VAL A 4 2.51 2.35 -5.47
CA VAL A 4 1.30 1.72 -6.01
C VAL A 4 1.14 0.37 -5.34
N LEU A 5 -0.01 0.16 -4.71
CA LEU A 5 -0.43 -1.12 -4.15
C LEU A 5 -1.43 -1.76 -5.13
N ASP A 6 -1.26 -3.05 -5.40
CA ASP A 6 -2.10 -3.83 -6.30
C ASP A 6 -2.65 -5.03 -5.54
N ALA A 7 -3.98 -5.15 -5.46
CA ALA A 7 -4.67 -6.25 -4.80
C ALA A 7 -4.84 -7.50 -5.69
N GLY A 8 -4.35 -7.45 -6.93
CA GLY A 8 -4.50 -8.51 -7.92
C GLY A 8 -5.84 -8.44 -8.67
N SER A 9 -5.82 -8.79 -9.95
CA SER A 9 -7.02 -8.87 -10.80
C SER A 9 -7.84 -10.14 -10.52
N GLY A 10 -9.12 -10.14 -10.93
CA GLY A 10 -9.98 -11.34 -10.89
C GLY A 10 -11.07 -11.32 -9.81
N PHE A 11 -11.11 -10.25 -9.01
CA PHE A 11 -12.17 -10.01 -8.04
C PHE A 11 -13.26 -9.11 -8.65
N VAL A 12 -14.49 -9.25 -8.15
CA VAL A 12 -15.62 -8.41 -8.58
C VAL A 12 -15.73 -7.12 -7.78
N SER A 13 -15.14 -7.07 -6.58
CA SER A 13 -15.08 -5.87 -5.75
C SER A 13 -13.78 -5.82 -4.94
N TYR A 14 -13.41 -4.58 -4.60
CA TYR A 14 -12.28 -4.25 -3.74
C TYR A 14 -12.77 -3.23 -2.71
N LEU A 15 -12.28 -3.34 -1.48
CA LEU A 15 -12.53 -2.37 -0.43
C LEU A 15 -11.27 -2.16 0.39
N TRP A 16 -10.62 -1.02 0.18
CA TRP A 16 -9.45 -0.61 0.94
C TRP A 16 -9.84 0.08 2.24
N ASN A 17 -8.97 0.03 3.24
CA ASN A 17 -9.14 0.77 4.49
C ASN A 17 -9.15 2.30 4.32
N THR A 18 -8.77 2.80 3.15
CA THR A 18 -8.88 4.20 2.74
C THR A 18 -10.27 4.57 2.19
N GLY A 19 -11.15 3.59 1.96
CA GLY A 19 -12.46 3.75 1.33
C GLY A 19 -12.46 3.58 -0.19
N GLU A 20 -11.28 3.43 -0.81
CA GLU A 20 -11.14 3.21 -2.25
C GLU A 20 -11.64 1.80 -2.64
N GLN A 21 -12.17 1.66 -3.86
CA GLN A 21 -12.74 0.40 -4.37
C GLN A 21 -12.11 -0.09 -5.68
N THR A 22 -10.90 0.37 -5.98
CA THR A 22 -10.15 -0.01 -7.18
C THR A 22 -9.17 -1.16 -6.89
N GLN A 23 -8.81 -1.93 -7.92
CA GLN A 23 -7.78 -2.97 -7.82
C GLN A 23 -6.45 -2.39 -7.29
N THR A 24 -6.08 -1.21 -7.79
CA THR A 24 -4.85 -0.52 -7.42
C THR A 24 -5.15 0.78 -6.68
N ILE A 25 -4.38 1.08 -5.65
CA ILE A 25 -4.39 2.39 -4.98
C ILE A 25 -2.99 2.99 -4.92
N THR A 26 -2.92 4.32 -4.80
CA THR A 26 -1.66 5.03 -4.59
C THR A 26 -1.51 5.41 -3.12
N ALA A 27 -0.54 4.79 -2.44
CA ALA A 27 -0.15 5.13 -1.08
C ALA A 27 0.82 6.31 -1.08
N ASN A 28 0.33 7.46 -0.58
CA ASN A 28 1.14 8.67 -0.44
C ASN A 28 1.81 8.80 0.93
N ASN A 29 1.31 8.07 1.94
CA ASN A 29 1.77 8.12 3.31
C ASN A 29 2.31 6.76 3.75
N ALA A 30 3.23 6.77 4.71
CA ALA A 30 3.61 5.54 5.41
C ALA A 30 2.43 5.07 6.25
N GLY A 31 2.24 3.76 6.34
CA GLY A 31 1.11 3.18 7.05
C GLY A 31 0.76 1.77 6.59
N THR A 32 -0.15 1.14 7.32
CA THR A 32 -0.71 -0.15 6.95
C THR A 32 -1.94 0.05 6.09
N TYR A 33 -1.93 -0.59 4.93
CA TYR A 33 -3.04 -0.65 3.99
C TYR A 33 -3.57 -2.08 3.98
N PHE A 34 -4.88 -2.24 4.10
CA PHE A 34 -5.53 -3.53 3.97
C PHE A 34 -6.69 -3.43 2.99
N VAL A 35 -6.91 -4.52 2.27
CA VAL A 35 -7.94 -4.66 1.25
C VAL A 35 -8.77 -5.89 1.56
N THR A 36 -10.09 -5.75 1.49
CA THR A 36 -11.02 -6.86 1.36
C THR A 36 -11.42 -6.97 -0.10
N VAL A 37 -11.40 -8.17 -0.64
CA VAL A 37 -11.80 -8.46 -2.02
C VAL A 37 -12.91 -9.50 -2.02
N THR A 38 -13.82 -9.42 -2.98
CA THR A 38 -14.86 -10.44 -3.17
C THR A 38 -14.72 -11.03 -4.56
N ASP A 39 -14.76 -12.36 -4.68
CA ASP A 39 -14.77 -13.05 -5.98
C ASP A 39 -16.17 -13.14 -6.60
N SER A 40 -16.27 -13.67 -7.82
CA SER A 40 -17.56 -13.82 -8.51
C SER A 40 -18.53 -14.81 -7.84
N ASN A 41 -18.05 -15.65 -6.93
CA ASN A 41 -18.88 -16.59 -6.17
C ASN A 41 -19.37 -15.97 -4.85
N GLY A 42 -19.00 -14.73 -4.55
CA GLY A 42 -19.33 -14.05 -3.30
C GLY A 42 -18.41 -14.42 -2.14
N CYS A 43 -17.29 -15.11 -2.39
CA CYS A 43 -16.30 -15.41 -1.37
C CYS A 43 -15.43 -14.18 -1.10
N GLU A 44 -15.25 -13.85 0.19
CA GLU A 44 -14.38 -12.74 0.61
C GLU A 44 -12.97 -13.24 0.96
N GLY A 45 -11.98 -12.42 0.63
CA GLY A 45 -10.59 -12.58 1.06
C GLY A 45 -10.02 -11.25 1.52
N SER A 46 -8.95 -11.27 2.31
CA SER A 46 -8.27 -10.04 2.75
C SER A 46 -6.76 -10.15 2.63
N GLY A 47 -6.12 -9.00 2.41
CA GLY A 47 -4.67 -8.86 2.33
C GLY A 47 -4.22 -7.54 2.96
N GLN A 48 -2.96 -7.48 3.38
CA GLN A 48 -2.37 -6.26 3.95
C GLN A 48 -0.95 -6.02 3.47
N ALA A 49 -0.58 -4.76 3.37
CA ALA A 49 0.77 -4.29 3.08
C ALA A 49 1.13 -3.09 3.96
N THR A 50 2.38 -2.99 4.38
CA THR A 50 2.89 -1.84 5.13
C THR A 50 3.84 -1.03 4.27
N VAL A 51 3.57 0.26 4.14
CA VAL A 51 4.40 1.23 3.43
C VAL A 51 5.26 1.98 4.43
N PHE A 52 6.58 1.99 4.20
CA PHE A 52 7.54 2.72 5.01
C PHE A 52 8.26 3.77 4.14
N TYR A 53 8.47 4.97 4.69
CA TYR A 53 9.39 5.95 4.11
C TYR A 53 10.60 6.09 5.00
N LEU A 54 11.76 5.70 4.49
CA LEU A 54 13.03 5.93 5.17
C LEU A 54 13.42 7.40 4.98
N PRO A 55 13.84 8.11 6.04
CA PRO A 55 14.45 9.41 5.87
C PRO A 55 15.69 9.27 4.98
N ARG A 56 15.98 10.29 4.17
CA ARG A 56 17.24 10.32 3.41
C ARG A 56 18.40 10.16 4.39
N PRO A 57 19.38 9.28 4.14
CA PRO A 57 20.55 9.18 5.00
C PRO A 57 21.24 10.54 5.05
N THR A 58 21.39 11.11 6.24
CA THR A 58 22.17 12.33 6.46
C THR A 58 23.65 11.98 6.44
N PRO A 59 24.46 12.50 5.49
CA PRO A 59 25.89 12.28 5.49
C PRO A 59 26.50 12.88 6.75
N LYS A 60 27.37 12.14 7.43
CA LYS A 60 28.18 12.70 8.52
C LYS A 60 29.07 13.81 7.93
N PRO A 61 29.15 15.00 8.54
CA PRO A 61 30.09 16.03 8.10
C PRO A 61 31.51 15.48 8.11
N ILE A 62 32.24 15.64 7.00
CA ILE A 62 33.67 15.35 6.95
C ILE A 62 34.34 16.41 7.82
N LYS A 63 34.98 16.00 8.92
CA LYS A 63 35.90 16.88 9.66
C LYS A 63 37.23 16.89 8.92
N HIS A 64 37.74 18.07 8.63
CA HIS A 64 39.16 18.27 8.35
C HIS A 64 39.77 18.81 9.64
N ASP A 65 40.72 18.04 10.20
CA ASP A 65 41.56 18.46 11.31
C ASP A 65 42.65 19.41 10.81
#